data_AF-A0A3D5YEJ2-F1
#
_entry.id   AF-A0A3D5YEJ2-F1
#
_cell.length_a   1.000
_cell.length_b   1.000
_cell.length_c   1.000
_cell.angle_alpha   90.00
_cell.angle_beta   90.00
_cell.angle_gamma   90.00
#
_symmetry.space_group_name_H-M   'P 1'
#
loop_
_entity.id
_entity.type
_entity.pdbx_description
1 polymer ?
#
loop_
_entity_poly.entity_id
_entity_poly.type
_entity_poly.pdbx_seq_one_letter_code
_entity_poly.pdbx_strand_id
1 'polypeptide(L)' 'MMKSKGIDLIVTVDNGIASLEEALYAKKIGIDLIITDHHQDLESIPEAIAVVNPQVSPKYPFK' A
#
# COMPACT_ATOMS: atom_id res chain seq x y z
N MET A 1 17.29 -3.59 -8.88
CA MET A 1 15.81 -3.72 -8.85
C MET A 1 15.42 -4.81 -7.85
N MET A 2 14.31 -4.67 -7.12
CA MET A 2 13.89 -5.65 -6.10
C MET A 2 13.49 -7.00 -6.73
N LYS A 3 12.71 -6.98 -7.81
CA LYS A 3 12.27 -8.20 -8.50
C LYS A 3 13.44 -9.06 -9.02
N SER A 4 14.49 -8.43 -9.57
CA SER A 4 15.69 -9.13 -10.03
C SER A 4 16.49 -9.79 -8.90
N LYS A 5 16.19 -9.44 -7.63
CA LYS A 5 16.75 -10.07 -6.43
C LYS A 5 15.85 -11.18 -5.88
N GLY A 6 14.77 -11.55 -6.59
CA GLY A 6 13.81 -12.57 -6.14
C GLY A 6 12.87 -12.12 -5.03
N ILE A 7 12.66 -10.81 -4.88
CA ILE A 7 11.66 -10.28 -3.93
C ILE A 7 10.30 -10.32 -4.61
N ASP A 8 9.35 -11.01 -3.98
CA ASP A 8 7.98 -11.19 -4.47
C ASP A 8 6.93 -10.48 -3.62
N LEU A 9 7.27 -10.06 -2.39
CA LEU A 9 6.37 -9.38 -1.47
C LEU A 9 7.06 -8.18 -0.82
N ILE A 10 6.37 -7.04 -0.78
CA ILE A 10 6.71 -5.86 0.00
C ILE A 10 5.59 -5.62 1.02
N VAL A 11 5.99 -5.37 2.27
CA VAL A 11 5.09 -4.91 3.33
C VAL A 11 5.61 -3.57 3.83
N THR A 12 4.82 -2.51 3.66
CA THR A 12 5.18 -1.19 4.20
C THR A 12 4.76 -1.08 5.66
N VAL A 13 5.46 -0.21 6.39
CA VAL A 13 5.11 0.17 7.75
C VAL A 13 5.20 1.67 7.84
N ASP A 14 4.13 2.29 8.34
CA ASP A 14 4.04 3.73 8.57
C ASP A 14 4.18 4.58 7.28
N ASN A 15 3.96 3.97 6.11
CA ASN A 15 4.00 4.66 4.83
C ASN A 15 3.25 3.89 3.73
N GLY A 16 3.11 4.55 2.59
CA GLY A 16 2.64 3.95 1.34
C GLY A 16 1.20 4.28 0.99
N ILE A 17 0.41 4.86 1.90
CA ILE A 17 -1.00 5.13 1.61
C ILE A 17 -1.22 6.15 0.49
N ALA A 18 -0.26 7.04 0.26
CA ALA A 18 -0.26 8.01 -0.84
C ALA A 18 0.52 7.55 -2.09
N SER A 19 1.12 6.35 -2.08
CA SER A 19 2.04 5.86 -3.11
C SER A 19 1.33 5.13 -4.26
N LEU A 20 0.50 5.88 -5.01
CA LEU A 20 -0.33 5.32 -6.10
C LEU A 20 0.51 4.76 -7.25
N GLU A 21 1.53 5.50 -7.69
CA GLU A 21 2.37 5.12 -8.82
C GLU A 21 3.25 3.93 -8.49
N GLU A 22 3.81 3.88 -7.28
CA GLU A 22 4.66 2.80 -6.80
C GLU A 22 3.86 1.52 -6.61
N ALA A 23 2.62 1.60 -6.09
CA ALA A 23 1.74 0.45 -5.98
C ALA A 23 1.40 -0.15 -7.36
N LEU A 24 1.04 0.71 -8.31
CA LEU A 24 0.80 0.29 -9.70
C LEU A 24 2.07 -0.32 -10.34
N TYR A 25 3.24 0.26 -10.07
CA TYR A 25 4.50 -0.27 -10.57
C TYR A 25 4.83 -1.64 -9.97
N ALA A 26 4.66 -1.83 -8.65
CA ALA A 26 4.85 -3.10 -7.97
C ALA A 26 3.99 -4.20 -8.61
N LYS A 27 2.70 -3.91 -8.84
CA LYS A 27 1.80 -4.80 -9.58
C LYS A 27 2.31 -5.12 -11.00
N LYS A 28 2.74 -4.11 -11.76
CA LYS A 28 3.27 -4.30 -13.13
C LYS A 28 4.50 -5.19 -13.19
N ILE A 29 5.36 -5.15 -12.18
CA ILE A 29 6.57 -5.99 -12.12
C ILE A 29 6.36 -7.32 -11.37
N GLY A 30 5.12 -7.61 -10.97
CA GLY A 30 4.74 -8.85 -10.29
C GLY A 30 5.30 -8.95 -8.87
N ILE A 31 5.35 -7.85 -8.13
CA ILE A 31 5.61 -7.84 -6.69
C ILE A 31 4.29 -7.54 -5.98
N ASP A 32 3.91 -8.41 -5.05
CA ASP A 32 2.78 -8.17 -4.17
C ASP A 32 3.12 -7.05 -3.19
N LEU A 33 2.17 -6.15 -2.97
CA LEU A 33 2.31 -5.02 -2.05
C LEU A 33 1.22 -5.08 -0.98
N ILE A 34 1.63 -5.06 0.28
CA ILE A 34 0.77 -4.85 1.44
C ILE A 34 1.16 -3.50 2.05
N ILE A 35 0.17 -2.62 2.21
CA ILE A 35 0.38 -1.31 2.82
C ILE A 35 -0.12 -1.35 4.26
N THR A 36 0.73 -0.98 5.22
CA THR A 36 0.30 -0.70 6.60
C THR A 36 0.68 0.73 6.95
N ASP A 37 -0.33 1.54 7.24
CA ASP A 37 -0.17 2.99 7.37
C ASP A 37 -1.30 3.57 8.25
N HIS A 38 -1.16 4.81 8.68
CA HIS A 38 -2.17 5.54 9.44
C HIS A 38 -2.33 7.01 9.02
N HIS A 39 -1.53 7.50 8.07
CA HIS A 39 -1.64 8.86 7.56
C HIS A 39 -3.02 9.13 6.89
N GLN A 40 -3.43 10.40 6.93
CA GLN A 40 -4.67 10.94 6.34
C GLN A 40 -4.45 11.38 4.87
N ASP A 41 -5.49 11.95 4.24
CA ASP A 41 -5.51 12.47 2.85
C ASP A 41 -5.48 11.43 1.73
N LEU A 42 -6.52 10.58 1.75
CA LEU A 42 -6.79 9.60 0.71
C LEU A 42 -7.70 10.19 -0.38
N GLU A 43 -7.12 10.72 -1.45
CA GLU A 43 -7.89 10.96 -2.68
C GLU A 43 -8.31 9.64 -3.34
N SER A 44 -7.44 8.63 -3.26
CA SER A 44 -7.68 7.29 -3.78
C SER A 44 -6.88 6.25 -2.98
N ILE A 45 -7.25 4.98 -3.11
CA ILE A 45 -6.57 3.87 -2.44
C ILE A 45 -5.56 3.24 -3.41
N PRO A 46 -4.27 3.08 -3.03
CA PRO A 46 -3.27 2.47 -3.89
C PRO A 46 -3.63 1.03 -4.30
N GLU A 47 -3.20 0.63 -5.49
CA GLU A 47 -3.44 -0.71 -6.02
C GLU A 47 -2.49 -1.73 -5.37
N ALA A 48 -2.83 -2.12 -4.14
CA ALA A 48 -2.14 -3.10 -3.32
C ALA A 48 -3.02 -4.34 -3.10
N ILE A 49 -2.41 -5.49 -2.78
CA ILE A 49 -3.19 -6.70 -2.47
C ILE A 49 -3.93 -6.58 -1.13
N ALA A 50 -3.44 -5.72 -0.24
CA ALA A 50 -4.11 -5.32 0.98
C ALA A 50 -3.66 -3.92 1.42
N VAL A 51 -4.60 -3.16 1.98
CA VAL A 51 -4.35 -1.86 2.62
C VAL A 51 -4.90 -1.91 4.04
N VAL A 52 -4.01 -1.84 5.02
CA VAL A 52 -4.32 -1.77 6.44
C VAL A 52 -4.10 -0.34 6.90
N ASN A 53 -5.16 0.46 6.86
CA ASN A 53 -5.17 1.82 7.37
C ASN A 53 -6.48 2.07 8.13
N PRO A 54 -6.46 2.68 9.34
CA PRO A 54 -7.68 2.97 10.08
C PRO A 54 -8.72 3.76 9.27
N GLN A 55 -8.28 4.68 8.41
CA GLN A 55 -9.13 5.58 7.65
C GLN A 55 -9.99 4.87 6.58
N VAL A 56 -9.53 3.71 6.08
CA VAL A 56 -10.30 2.91 5.11
C VAL A 56 -11.42 2.09 5.76
N SER A 57 -11.39 1.93 7.08
CA SER A 57 -12.44 1.19 7.80
C SER A 57 -13.68 2.07 8.01
N PRO A 58 -14.89 1.59 7.71
CA PRO A 58 -16.12 2.30 8.05
C PRO A 58 -16.39 2.32 9.57
N LYS A 59 -15.70 1.49 10.34
CA LYS A 59 -15.87 1.34 11.80
C LYS A 59 -14.87 2.16 12.61
N TYR A 60 -13.95 2.87 11.96
CA TYR A 60 -12.94 3.64 12.69
C TYR A 60 -13.57 4.92 13.25
N PRO A 61 -13.58 5.12 14.59
CA PRO A 61 -14.33 6.20 15.21
C PRO A 61 -13.60 7.56 15.19
N PHE A 62 -12.34 7.59 14.76
CA PHE A 62 -11.47 8.77 14.80
C PHE A 62 -11.00 9.19 13.41
N LYS A 63 -11.92 9.20 12.42
CA LYS A 63 -11.57 9.61 11.05
C LYS A 63 -11.06 11.04 10.99
#